data_AF-A0A6J6E6L8-F1
#
_entry.id   AF-A0A6J6E6L8-F1
#
_cell.length_a   1.000
_cell.length_b   1.000
_cell.length_c   1.000
_cell.angle_alpha   90.00
_cell.angle_beta   90.00
_cell.angle_gamma   90.00
#
_symmetry.space_group_name_H-M   'P 1'
#
loop_
_entity.id
_entity.type
_entity.pdbx_description
1 polymer ?
#
loop_
_entity_poly.entity_id
_entity_poly.type
_entity_poly.pdbx_seq_one_letter_code
_entity_poly.pdbx_strand_id
1 'polypeptide(L)'
;MRREGYELQVSRPEVIVKDIDGSKHEPLERAVIDVPDEHVGTVTQALAPRKGRVTDLRPGDTGRTIVTVEAPARGLIGFRSQLLTATRGTALMHQHNAGWVAWVGDLPTRKGGAMISDRQGTSTGYAIGNLQERGEMFIGSGEAVYEGMIVGENSRSDDMMINIVREKQKTNIRTHSADEAIKLVPPREVTLENAIEFIGDDELVEVTPQSLRLRKRILKESDRRRTNKK
;
A
#
# COMPACT_ATOMS: atom_id res chain seq x y z
N MET A 1 -17.80 -4.14 -12.44
CA MET A 1 -17.99 -2.83 -11.79
C MET A 1 -17.13 -1.70 -12.36
N ARG A 2 -15.82 -1.58 -12.09
CA ARG A 2 -15.02 -0.43 -12.61
C ARG A 2 -15.09 -0.28 -14.14
N ARG A 3 -14.94 -1.39 -14.86
CA ARG A 3 -15.06 -1.44 -16.34
C ARG A 3 -16.49 -1.21 -16.85
N GLU A 4 -17.49 -1.32 -15.97
CA GLU A 4 -18.91 -1.07 -16.28
C GLU A 4 -19.32 0.38 -15.96
N GLY A 5 -18.39 1.25 -15.54
CA GLY A 5 -18.71 2.66 -15.29
C GLY A 5 -19.06 3.00 -13.84
N TYR A 6 -18.97 2.07 -12.89
CA TYR A 6 -19.32 2.33 -11.49
C TYR A 6 -18.27 3.18 -10.77
N GLU A 7 -18.76 4.03 -9.87
CA GLU A 7 -17.98 4.76 -8.88
C GLU A 7 -18.34 4.25 -7.48
N LEU A 8 -17.33 3.87 -6.69
CA LEU A 8 -17.53 3.37 -5.35
C LEU A 8 -16.32 3.62 -4.45
N GLN A 9 -16.51 3.43 -3.16
CA GLN A 9 -15.45 3.45 -2.16
C GLN A 9 -15.33 2.07 -1.53
N VAL A 10 -14.09 1.61 -1.35
CA VAL A 10 -13.77 0.30 -0.79
C VAL A 10 -12.92 0.48 0.45
N SER A 11 -13.32 -0.15 1.55
CA SER A 11 -12.53 -0.20 2.78
C SER A 11 -11.50 -1.33 2.75
N ARG A 12 -10.62 -1.34 3.75
CA ARG A 12 -9.65 -2.43 3.91
C ARG A 12 -10.39 -3.77 4.00
N PRO A 13 -9.92 -4.82 3.31
CA PRO A 13 -10.46 -6.16 3.42
C PRO A 13 -10.16 -6.73 4.80
N GLU A 14 -11.20 -7.21 5.45
CA GLU A 14 -11.11 -7.87 6.74
C GLU A 14 -11.43 -9.35 6.60
N VAL A 15 -10.74 -10.17 7.40
CA VAL A 15 -11.02 -11.60 7.45
C VAL A 15 -12.24 -11.86 8.34
N ILE A 16 -13.07 -12.82 7.94
CA ILE A 16 -14.15 -13.30 8.79
C ILE A 16 -13.54 -14.09 9.93
N VAL A 17 -13.80 -13.65 11.16
CA VAL A 17 -13.39 -14.34 12.38
C VAL A 17 -14.49 -15.31 12.80
N LYS A 18 -14.11 -16.50 13.26
CA LYS A 18 -15.03 -17.47 13.86
C LYS A 18 -14.66 -17.76 15.31
N ASP A 19 -15.68 -18.04 16.11
CA ASP A 19 -15.50 -18.73 17.39
C ASP A 19 -15.63 -20.23 17.14
N ILE A 20 -14.61 -20.99 17.52
CA ILE A 20 -14.60 -22.46 17.47
C ILE A 20 -14.12 -22.92 18.83
N ASP A 21 -14.96 -23.66 19.54
CA ASP A 21 -14.68 -24.20 20.88
C ASP A 21 -14.22 -23.13 21.90
N GLY A 22 -14.84 -21.94 21.86
CA GLY A 22 -14.54 -20.83 22.78
C GLY A 22 -13.25 -20.09 22.46
N SER A 23 -12.64 -20.35 21.31
CA SER A 23 -11.42 -19.71 20.84
C SER A 23 -11.63 -18.98 19.52
N LYS A 24 -11.05 -17.78 19.42
CA LYS A 24 -11.06 -16.97 18.20
C LYS A 24 -10.19 -17.63 17.13
N HIS A 25 -10.75 -17.82 15.94
CA HIS A 25 -10.08 -18.39 14.78
C HIS A 25 -10.15 -17.43 13.58
N GLU A 26 -9.11 -17.46 12.75
CA GLU A 26 -9.04 -16.76 11.47
C GLU A 26 -8.78 -17.76 10.33
N PRO A 27 -9.18 -17.44 9.09
CA PRO A 27 -8.97 -18.33 7.95
C PRO A 27 -7.49 -18.52 7.68
N LEU A 28 -7.09 -19.77 7.46
CA LEU A 28 -5.77 -20.16 7.01
C LEU A 28 -5.78 -20.30 5.49
N GLU A 29 -4.70 -19.87 4.85
CA GLU A 29 -4.49 -20.06 3.43
C GLU A 29 -3.16 -20.76 3.16
N ARG A 30 -3.17 -21.59 2.12
CA ARG A 30 -1.98 -22.23 1.59
C ARG A 30 -1.66 -21.62 0.24
N ALA A 31 -0.42 -21.20 0.06
CA ALA A 31 0.09 -20.73 -1.22
C ALA A 31 1.22 -21.63 -1.72
N VAL A 32 1.15 -21.98 -3.00
CA VAL A 32 2.20 -22.70 -3.73
C VAL A 32 2.86 -21.68 -4.65
N ILE A 33 4.16 -21.50 -4.45
CA ILE A 33 4.94 -20.44 -5.07
C ILE A 33 6.07 -21.09 -5.85
N ASP A 34 6.11 -20.86 -7.16
CA ASP A 34 7.19 -21.31 -8.03
C ASP A 34 8.06 -20.10 -8.38
N VAL A 35 9.35 -20.15 -8.03
CA VAL A 35 10.31 -19.06 -8.18
C VAL A 35 11.66 -19.57 -8.67
N PRO A 36 12.46 -18.73 -9.37
CA PRO A 36 13.88 -19.00 -9.56
C PRO A 36 14.61 -19.28 -8.24
N ASP A 37 15.60 -20.16 -8.25
CA ASP A 37 16.31 -20.61 -7.04
C ASP A 37 16.92 -19.43 -6.25
N GLU A 38 17.38 -18.39 -6.95
CA GLU A 38 17.93 -17.17 -6.35
C GLU A 38 16.90 -16.36 -5.52
N HIS A 39 15.60 -16.58 -5.75
CA HIS A 39 14.52 -15.84 -5.09
C HIS A 39 13.85 -16.60 -3.94
N VAL A 40 14.30 -17.82 -3.62
CA VAL A 40 13.75 -18.58 -2.48
C VAL A 40 13.93 -17.81 -1.15
N GLY A 41 15.10 -17.18 -0.96
CA GLY A 41 15.36 -16.31 0.19
C GLY A 41 14.40 -15.11 0.26
N THR A 42 14.06 -14.52 -0.89
CA THR A 42 13.11 -13.41 -0.99
C THR A 42 11.71 -13.82 -0.53
N VAL A 43 11.23 -15.01 -0.93
CA VAL A 43 9.92 -15.53 -0.51
C VAL A 43 9.85 -15.71 1.00
N THR A 44 10.86 -16.36 1.59
CA THR A 44 10.89 -16.64 3.03
C THR A 44 10.99 -15.37 3.88
N GLN A 45 11.79 -14.40 3.47
CA GLN A 45 11.90 -13.09 4.12
C GLN A 45 10.59 -12.29 4.05
N ALA A 46 9.92 -12.30 2.89
CA ALA A 46 8.64 -11.63 2.71
C ALA A 46 7.51 -12.29 3.52
N LEU A 47 7.59 -13.60 3.77
CA LEU A 47 6.61 -14.37 4.55
C LEU A 47 6.75 -14.15 6.06
N ALA A 48 7.98 -13.98 6.58
CA ALA A 48 8.26 -13.89 8.01
C ALA A 48 7.40 -12.86 8.80
N PRO A 49 7.24 -11.59 8.37
CA PRO A 49 6.40 -10.63 9.10
C PRO A 49 4.91 -10.99 9.04
N ARG A 50 4.50 -11.86 8.12
CA ARG A 50 3.10 -12.23 7.85
C ARG A 50 2.63 -13.43 8.70
N LYS A 51 3.44 -13.84 9.69
CA LYS A 51 3.21 -15.02 10.56
C LYS A 51 3.01 -16.31 9.74
N GLY A 52 3.57 -16.36 8.53
CA GLY A 52 3.54 -17.53 7.69
C GLY A 52 4.67 -18.50 7.99
N ARG A 53 4.49 -19.75 7.58
CA ARG A 53 5.50 -20.81 7.65
C ARG A 53 5.66 -21.47 6.29
N VAL A 54 6.88 -21.90 5.99
CA VAL A 54 7.13 -22.81 4.87
C VAL A 54 6.78 -24.22 5.33
N THR A 55 5.92 -24.90 4.59
CA THR A 55 5.50 -26.27 4.90
C THR A 55 6.14 -27.31 4.01
N ASP A 56 6.57 -26.91 2.80
CA ASP A 56 7.24 -27.80 1.86
C ASP A 56 8.17 -27.00 0.93
N LEU A 57 9.26 -27.64 0.53
CA LEU A 57 10.27 -27.11 -0.39
C LEU A 57 10.68 -28.26 -1.31
N ARG A 58 10.42 -28.11 -2.61
CA ARG A 58 10.74 -29.13 -3.60
C ARG A 58 11.30 -28.53 -4.89
N PRO A 59 12.14 -29.27 -5.62
CA PRO A 59 12.60 -28.84 -6.95
C PRO A 59 11.41 -28.63 -7.89
N GLY A 60 11.44 -27.53 -8.64
CA GLY A 60 10.56 -27.29 -9.78
C GLY A 60 11.25 -27.68 -11.09
N ASP A 61 10.95 -26.93 -12.16
CA ASP A 61 11.72 -27.00 -13.40
C ASP A 61 13.18 -26.55 -13.19
N THR A 62 14.05 -26.82 -14.15
CA THR A 62 15.48 -26.48 -14.08
C THR A 62 15.71 -25.02 -13.66
N GLY A 63 16.43 -24.83 -12.55
CA GLY A 63 16.75 -23.50 -11.98
C GLY A 63 15.62 -22.86 -11.15
N ARG A 64 14.59 -23.64 -10.79
CA ARG A 64 13.42 -23.18 -10.05
C ARG A 64 13.11 -24.09 -8.86
N THR A 65 12.54 -23.47 -7.84
CA THR A 65 12.10 -24.14 -6.62
C THR A 65 10.63 -23.82 -6.36
N ILE A 66 9.88 -24.85 -5.98
CA ILE A 66 8.51 -24.73 -5.51
C ILE A 66 8.51 -24.65 -3.98
N VAL A 67 8.03 -23.54 -3.46
CA VAL A 67 7.87 -23.26 -2.03
C VAL A 67 6.39 -23.32 -1.69
N THR A 68 5.99 -24.23 -0.80
CA THR A 68 4.63 -24.23 -0.23
C THR A 68 4.65 -23.53 1.11
N VAL A 69 3.75 -22.57 1.29
CA VAL A 69 3.62 -21.79 2.52
C VAL A 69 2.20 -21.85 3.05
N GLU A 70 2.07 -21.73 4.36
CA GLU A 70 0.80 -21.51 5.05
C GLU A 70 0.88 -20.24 5.89
N ALA A 71 -0.17 -19.43 5.84
CA ALA A 71 -0.26 -18.19 6.61
C ALA A 71 -1.73 -17.85 6.86
N PRO A 72 -2.05 -17.07 7.91
CA PRO A 72 -3.38 -16.49 8.06
C PRO A 72 -3.72 -15.66 6.81
N ALA A 73 -4.96 -15.71 6.34
CA ALA A 73 -5.36 -15.00 5.12
C ALA A 73 -5.07 -13.49 5.21
N ARG A 74 -5.23 -12.91 6.41
CA ARG A 74 -4.89 -11.51 6.72
C ARG A 74 -3.41 -11.19 6.47
N GLY A 75 -2.52 -12.17 6.68
CA GLY A 75 -1.09 -12.05 6.42
C GLY A 75 -0.76 -12.12 4.93
N LEU A 76 -1.55 -12.80 4.11
CA LEU A 76 -1.29 -12.94 2.67
C LEU A 76 -1.87 -11.79 1.82
N ILE A 77 -2.64 -10.87 2.40
CA ILE A 77 -3.15 -9.68 1.72
C ILE A 77 -1.96 -8.90 1.11
N GLY A 78 -1.98 -8.73 -0.21
CA GLY A 78 -0.94 -8.04 -0.97
C GLY A 78 0.37 -8.80 -1.20
N PHE A 79 0.52 -10.00 -0.63
CA PHE A 79 1.74 -10.81 -0.75
C PHE A 79 2.09 -11.15 -2.21
N ARG A 80 1.08 -11.44 -3.06
CA ARG A 80 1.27 -11.67 -4.50
C ARG A 80 1.96 -10.47 -5.18
N SER A 81 1.47 -9.26 -4.95
CA SER A 81 2.01 -8.04 -5.56
C SER A 81 3.45 -7.81 -5.12
N GLN A 82 3.72 -7.97 -3.82
CA GLN A 82 5.07 -7.85 -3.26
C GLN A 82 6.04 -8.86 -3.91
N LEU A 83 5.63 -10.12 -4.07
CA LEU A 83 6.46 -11.14 -4.70
C LEU A 83 6.72 -10.81 -6.17
N LEU A 84 5.68 -10.44 -6.94
CA LEU A 84 5.85 -10.06 -8.35
C LEU A 84 6.85 -8.92 -8.50
N THR A 85 6.82 -7.91 -7.64
CA THR A 85 7.84 -6.84 -7.66
C THR A 85 9.22 -7.37 -7.29
N ALA A 86 9.33 -8.11 -6.18
CA ALA A 86 10.62 -8.56 -5.66
C ALA A 86 11.34 -9.57 -6.56
N THR A 87 10.59 -10.37 -7.33
CA THR A 87 11.13 -11.35 -8.29
C THR A 87 11.05 -10.87 -9.75
N ARG A 88 10.78 -9.57 -9.97
CA ARG A 88 10.69 -8.99 -11.32
C ARG A 88 9.71 -9.72 -12.26
N GLY A 89 8.59 -10.17 -11.71
CA GLY A 89 7.51 -10.84 -12.45
C GLY A 89 7.72 -12.35 -12.69
N THR A 90 8.83 -12.94 -12.24
CA THR A 90 9.16 -14.35 -12.50
C THR A 90 8.52 -15.35 -11.52
N ALA A 91 7.92 -14.86 -10.43
CA ALA A 91 7.21 -15.69 -9.47
C ALA A 91 5.82 -16.07 -9.99
N LEU A 92 5.48 -17.35 -9.84
CA LEU A 92 4.13 -17.86 -10.03
C LEU A 92 3.56 -18.21 -8.66
N MET A 93 2.32 -17.84 -8.39
CA MET A 93 1.69 -18.06 -7.10
C MET A 93 0.24 -18.49 -7.27
N HIS A 94 -0.10 -19.60 -6.63
CA HIS A 94 -1.48 -20.09 -6.48
C HIS A 94 -1.81 -20.18 -5.00
N GLN A 95 -2.99 -19.71 -4.62
CA GLN A 95 -3.45 -19.66 -3.23
C GLN A 95 -4.83 -20.28 -3.13
N HIS A 96 -5.05 -21.01 -2.04
CA HIS A 96 -6.35 -21.59 -1.72
C HIS A 96 -6.58 -21.59 -0.21
N ASN A 97 -7.85 -21.65 0.20
CA ASN A 97 -8.22 -21.81 1.60
C ASN A 97 -7.70 -23.15 2.14
N ALA A 98 -7.11 -23.11 3.32
CA ALA A 98 -6.52 -24.26 4.02
C ALA A 98 -7.19 -24.52 5.39
N GLY A 99 -8.43 -24.06 5.56
CA GLY A 99 -9.21 -24.20 6.79
C GLY A 99 -9.09 -22.99 7.71
N TRP A 100 -9.01 -23.27 9.01
CA TRP A 100 -9.04 -22.29 10.10
C TRP A 100 -7.86 -22.52 11.04
N VAL A 101 -7.32 -21.43 11.56
CA VAL A 101 -6.25 -21.45 12.56
C VAL A 101 -6.67 -20.57 13.73
N ALA A 102 -6.23 -20.92 14.95
CA ALA A 102 -6.39 -20.05 16.10
C ALA A 102 -5.79 -18.67 15.79
N TRP A 103 -6.39 -17.61 16.33
CA TRP A 103 -5.97 -16.23 16.12
C TRP A 103 -4.47 -16.08 16.36
N VAL A 104 -3.71 -15.66 15.33
CA VAL A 104 -2.24 -15.67 15.39
C VAL A 104 -1.65 -14.41 16.03
N GLY A 105 -2.51 -13.53 16.53
CA GLY A 105 -2.15 -12.24 17.11
C GLY A 105 -2.09 -11.12 16.08
N ASP A 106 -1.43 -10.03 16.45
CA ASP A 106 -1.34 -8.85 15.60
C ASP A 106 -0.37 -9.07 14.43
N LEU A 107 -0.77 -8.55 13.27
CA LEU A 107 0.06 -8.52 12.07
C LEU A 107 0.53 -7.09 11.82
N PRO A 108 1.77 -6.91 11.34
CA PRO A 108 2.27 -5.59 11.03
C PRO A 108 1.39 -4.93 9.96
N THR A 109 1.05 -3.67 10.21
CA THR A 109 0.41 -2.78 9.24
C THR A 109 1.45 -2.22 8.27
N ARG A 110 1.03 -1.33 7.34
CA ARG A 110 1.96 -0.58 6.49
C ARG A 110 3.08 0.07 7.32
N LYS A 111 4.27 0.20 6.73
CA LYS A 111 5.46 0.76 7.39
C LYS A 111 5.40 2.28 7.52
N GLY A 112 4.97 2.96 6.45
CA GLY A 112 4.85 4.42 6.40
C GLY A 112 3.46 4.93 6.77
N GLY A 113 3.37 6.15 7.29
CA GLY A 113 2.13 6.89 7.44
C GLY A 113 1.64 7.45 6.11
N ALA A 114 0.39 7.90 6.04
CA ALA A 114 -0.15 8.54 4.86
C ALA A 114 0.29 10.01 4.77
N MET A 115 0.71 10.45 3.58
CA MET A 115 0.86 11.87 3.27
C MET A 115 -0.48 12.39 2.72
N ILE A 116 -1.11 13.29 3.47
CA ILE A 116 -2.51 13.68 3.29
C ILE A 116 -2.59 15.15 2.85
N SER A 117 -3.27 15.41 1.74
CA SER A 117 -3.52 16.78 1.28
C SER A 117 -4.38 17.55 2.28
N ASP A 118 -3.93 18.75 2.65
CA ASP A 118 -4.63 19.64 3.58
C ASP A 118 -5.72 20.49 2.90
N ARG A 119 -5.75 20.54 1.57
CA ARG A 119 -6.69 21.37 0.80
C ARG A 119 -6.96 20.83 -0.60
N GLN A 120 -7.89 21.47 -1.30
CA GLN A 120 -8.17 21.23 -2.71
C GLN A 120 -7.34 22.12 -3.63
N GLY A 121 -6.97 21.59 -4.80
CA GLY A 121 -6.30 22.33 -5.86
C GLY A 121 -5.57 21.41 -6.81
N THR A 122 -4.55 21.93 -7.48
CA THR A 122 -3.71 21.18 -8.43
C THR A 122 -2.32 20.99 -7.85
N SER A 123 -1.80 19.76 -7.87
CA SER A 123 -0.46 19.47 -7.38
C SER A 123 0.59 20.22 -8.18
N THR A 124 1.63 20.73 -7.50
CA THR A 124 2.72 21.45 -8.16
C THR A 124 4.03 20.66 -8.08
N GLY A 125 4.84 20.72 -9.14
CA GLY A 125 6.18 20.15 -9.11
C GLY A 125 7.06 20.74 -8.00
N TYR A 126 6.85 22.00 -7.62
CA TYR A 126 7.55 22.60 -6.49
C TYR A 126 7.21 21.94 -5.14
N ALA A 127 5.93 21.68 -4.88
CA ALA A 127 5.52 21.00 -3.65
C ALA A 127 6.01 19.54 -3.65
N ILE A 128 5.82 18.82 -4.77
CA ILE A 128 6.27 17.43 -4.93
C ILE A 128 7.78 17.31 -4.73
N GLY A 129 8.57 18.19 -5.35
CA GLY A 129 10.03 18.16 -5.25
C GLY A 129 10.56 18.27 -3.81
N ASN A 130 9.87 19.03 -2.95
CA ASN A 130 10.23 19.14 -1.53
C ASN A 130 9.68 17.98 -0.68
N LEU A 131 8.52 17.42 -1.07
CA LEU A 131 7.82 16.40 -0.29
C LEU A 131 8.33 14.98 -0.59
N GLN A 132 8.84 14.72 -1.80
CA GLN A 132 9.44 13.45 -2.18
C GLN A 132 10.72 13.12 -1.38
N GLU A 133 11.33 14.09 -0.70
CA GLU A 133 12.44 13.83 0.24
C GLU A 133 11.96 13.19 1.56
N ARG A 134 10.66 13.31 1.86
CA ARG A 134 10.06 12.83 3.11
C ARG A 134 9.29 11.52 2.93
N GLY A 135 9.12 11.06 1.69
CA GLY A 135 8.26 9.94 1.37
C GLY A 135 8.16 9.66 -0.12
N GLU A 136 7.39 8.64 -0.47
CA GLU A 136 7.13 8.25 -1.85
C GLU A 136 5.80 8.84 -2.31
N MET A 137 5.78 9.52 -3.45
CA MET A 137 4.58 10.20 -3.95
C MET A 137 3.74 9.25 -4.81
N PHE A 138 2.42 9.33 -4.71
CA PHE A 138 1.46 8.57 -5.51
C PHE A 138 0.90 9.34 -6.71
N ILE A 139 1.15 10.66 -6.74
CA ILE A 139 0.69 11.56 -7.79
C ILE A 139 1.86 12.35 -8.35
N GLY A 140 1.75 12.70 -9.63
CA GLY A 140 2.62 13.63 -10.33
C GLY A 140 2.16 15.08 -10.20
N SER A 141 2.88 15.97 -10.88
CA SER A 141 2.54 17.40 -10.98
C SER A 141 1.38 17.61 -11.94
N GLY A 142 0.46 18.53 -11.61
CA GLY A 142 -0.70 18.85 -12.44
C GLY A 142 -1.95 18.02 -12.12
N GLU A 143 -1.90 17.16 -11.11
CA GLU A 143 -3.02 16.32 -10.71
C GLU A 143 -3.97 17.04 -9.75
N ALA A 144 -5.27 16.83 -9.93
CA ALA A 144 -6.29 17.41 -9.06
C ALA A 144 -6.35 16.66 -7.73
N VAL A 145 -6.24 17.40 -6.63
CA VAL A 145 -6.27 16.89 -5.26
C VAL A 145 -7.39 17.56 -4.46
N TYR A 146 -7.82 16.91 -3.39
CA TYR A 146 -8.82 17.43 -2.45
C TYR A 146 -8.37 17.21 -0.99
N GLU A 147 -8.95 17.95 -0.05
CA GLU A 147 -8.64 17.82 1.38
C GLU A 147 -8.93 16.38 1.86
N GLY A 148 -7.95 15.75 2.52
CA GLY A 148 -8.06 14.38 3.03
C GLY A 148 -7.73 13.29 2.00
N MET A 149 -7.41 13.66 0.75
CA MET A 149 -6.82 12.74 -0.22
C MET A 149 -5.40 12.35 0.22
N ILE A 150 -5.08 11.07 0.14
CA ILE A 150 -3.73 10.55 0.37
C ILE A 150 -2.97 10.62 -0.95
N VAL A 151 -1.84 11.31 -0.93
CA VAL A 151 -1.05 11.63 -2.13
C VAL A 151 0.37 11.03 -2.08
N GLY A 152 0.69 10.30 -1.01
CA GLY A 152 1.98 9.62 -0.86
C GLY A 152 2.07 8.81 0.45
N GLU A 153 3.19 8.13 0.62
CA GLU A 153 3.59 7.36 1.80
C GLU A 153 4.77 8.04 2.49
N ASN A 154 4.61 8.38 3.77
CA ASN A 154 5.66 8.98 4.58
C ASN A 154 6.75 7.94 4.88
N SER A 155 8.00 8.37 4.89
CA SER A 155 9.15 7.55 5.31
C SER A 155 9.08 7.12 6.79
N ARG A 156 8.29 7.83 7.59
CA ARG A 156 7.99 7.53 9.00
C ARG A 156 6.59 6.97 9.14
N SER A 157 6.32 6.32 10.26
CA SER A 157 5.03 5.67 10.52
C SER A 157 3.88 6.63 10.81
N ASP A 158 4.14 7.90 11.11
CA ASP A 158 3.12 8.90 11.40
C ASP A 158 2.51 9.49 10.12
N ASP A 159 1.20 9.74 10.15
CA ASP A 159 0.53 10.46 9.08
C ASP A 159 0.99 11.92 9.01
N MET A 160 1.21 12.42 7.79
CA MET A 160 1.73 13.75 7.55
C MET A 160 0.74 14.59 6.75
N MET A 161 0.25 15.68 7.34
CA MET A 161 -0.54 16.68 6.61
C MET A 161 0.37 17.55 5.76
N ILE A 162 0.05 17.70 4.49
CA ILE A 162 0.89 18.39 3.52
C ILE A 162 0.07 19.32 2.62
N ASN A 163 0.69 20.43 2.25
CA ASN A 163 0.17 21.31 1.21
C ASN A 163 0.86 20.99 -0.12
N ILE A 164 0.22 20.14 -0.92
CA ILE A 164 0.74 19.67 -2.22
C ILE A 164 0.47 20.65 -3.38
N VAL A 165 -0.33 21.68 -3.14
CA VAL A 165 -0.71 22.70 -4.15
C VAL A 165 0.15 23.96 -4.05
N ARG A 166 1.16 23.97 -3.18
CA ARG A 166 2.00 25.14 -2.90
C ARG A 166 2.81 25.54 -4.14
N GLU A 167 2.69 26.78 -4.57
CA GLU A 167 3.50 27.34 -5.65
C GLU A 167 4.87 27.85 -5.16
N LYS A 168 5.85 27.88 -6.05
CA LYS A 168 7.15 28.54 -5.82
C LYS A 168 6.88 30.05 -5.74
N GLN A 169 7.24 30.69 -4.62
CA GLN A 169 7.18 32.15 -4.55
C GLN A 169 8.17 32.73 -5.56
N LYS A 170 7.66 33.58 -6.47
CA LYS A 170 8.49 34.33 -7.42
C LYS A 170 9.16 35.49 -6.68
N THR A 171 10.29 35.23 -6.04
CA THR A 171 11.14 36.32 -5.55
C THR A 171 11.86 36.89 -6.77
N ASN A 172 11.69 38.18 -7.07
CA ASN A 172 12.37 38.89 -8.18
C ASN A 172 13.92 38.98 -8.02
N ILE A 173 14.51 38.14 -7.18
CA ILE A 173 15.94 38.08 -6.93
C ILE A 173 16.55 37.17 -8.00
N ARG A 174 17.12 37.80 -9.03
CA ARG A 174 18.06 37.17 -9.97
C ARG A 174 19.35 36.85 -9.22
N THR A 175 19.35 35.78 -8.44
CA THR A 175 20.61 35.17 -7.99
C THR A 175 21.14 34.37 -9.16
N HIS A 176 22.41 34.57 -9.52
CA HIS A 176 23.12 33.86 -10.59
C HIS A 176 23.28 32.34 -10.35
N SER A 177 22.70 31.81 -9.27
CA SER A 177 22.56 30.38 -9.00
C SER A 177 21.31 29.90 -9.73
N ALA A 178 21.54 29.10 -10.77
CA ALA A 178 20.55 28.60 -11.71
C ALA A 178 19.19 28.25 -11.07
N ASP A 179 18.10 28.54 -11.79
CA ASP A 179 16.84 27.81 -11.66
C ASP A 179 17.14 26.31 -11.85
N GLU A 180 17.50 25.63 -10.76
CA GLU A 180 17.69 24.19 -10.76
C GLU A 180 16.33 23.59 -11.14
N ALA A 181 16.29 22.95 -12.32
CA ALA A 181 15.10 22.26 -12.77
C ALA A 181 14.75 21.21 -11.72
N ILE A 182 13.59 21.36 -11.08
CA ILE A 182 13.15 20.47 -10.01
C ILE A 182 13.01 19.07 -10.61
N LYS A 183 13.91 18.17 -10.20
CA LYS A 183 13.89 16.78 -10.67
C LYS A 183 12.87 16.00 -9.85
N LEU A 184 11.75 15.65 -10.48
CA LEU A 184 10.70 14.85 -9.85
C LEU A 184 11.00 13.37 -10.04
N VAL A 185 10.90 12.61 -8.95
CA VAL A 185 10.87 11.15 -9.02
C VAL A 185 9.51 10.74 -9.59
N PRO A 186 9.45 9.78 -10.55
CA PRO A 186 8.17 9.26 -11.04
C PRO A 186 7.32 8.75 -9.87
N PRO A 187 6.02 9.09 -9.81
CA PRO A 187 5.15 8.65 -8.72
C PRO A 187 4.97 7.13 -8.76
N ARG A 188 4.79 6.53 -7.58
CA ARG A 188 4.41 5.12 -7.47
C ARG A 188 2.99 4.94 -7.98
N GLU A 189 2.83 4.10 -8.99
CA GLU A 189 1.52 3.77 -9.55
C GLU A 189 0.64 3.08 -8.51
N VAL A 190 -0.60 3.57 -8.37
CA VAL A 190 -1.59 3.00 -7.46
C VAL A 190 -2.48 2.03 -8.25
N THR A 191 -2.30 0.73 -8.00
CA THR A 191 -3.18 -0.33 -8.49
C THR A 191 -4.24 -0.65 -7.43
N LEU A 192 -5.28 -1.40 -7.80
CA LEU A 192 -6.31 -1.75 -6.82
C LEU A 192 -5.74 -2.64 -5.70
N GLU A 193 -4.85 -3.56 -6.07
CA GLU A 193 -4.22 -4.51 -5.17
C GLU A 193 -3.31 -3.82 -4.16
N ASN A 194 -2.45 -2.91 -4.63
CA ASN A 194 -1.55 -2.18 -3.73
C ASN A 194 -2.29 -1.12 -2.90
N ALA A 195 -3.36 -0.53 -3.43
CA ALA A 195 -4.22 0.40 -2.71
C ALA A 195 -4.90 -0.29 -1.53
N ILE A 196 -5.47 -1.48 -1.77
CA ILE A 196 -6.15 -2.30 -0.78
C ILE A 196 -5.19 -2.80 0.32
N GLU A 197 -3.95 -3.15 -0.04
CA GLU A 197 -2.90 -3.49 0.94
C GLU A 197 -2.45 -2.28 1.75
N PHE A 198 -2.41 -1.10 1.12
CA PHE A 198 -1.90 0.13 1.74
C PHE A 198 -2.87 0.77 2.74
N ILE A 199 -4.18 0.76 2.47
CA ILE A 199 -5.13 1.51 3.30
C ILE A 199 -5.26 0.98 4.73
N GLY A 200 -5.32 1.90 5.68
CA GLY A 200 -5.70 1.63 7.07
C GLY A 200 -7.21 1.56 7.29
N ASP A 201 -7.61 1.30 8.53
CA ASP A 201 -9.02 1.15 8.91
C ASP A 201 -9.79 2.49 8.84
N ASP A 202 -9.07 3.61 8.98
CA ASP A 202 -9.59 4.97 8.85
C ASP A 202 -9.52 5.52 7.41
N GLU A 203 -9.28 4.66 6.42
CA GLU A 203 -9.03 5.02 5.02
C GLU A 203 -9.90 4.25 4.04
N LEU A 204 -10.00 4.77 2.81
CA LEU A 204 -10.79 4.21 1.72
C LEU A 204 -10.02 4.33 0.40
N VAL A 205 -10.23 3.35 -0.47
CA VAL A 205 -9.89 3.43 -1.89
C VAL A 205 -11.11 3.97 -2.63
N GLU A 206 -10.98 5.12 -3.29
CA GLU A 206 -11.97 5.60 -4.25
C GLU A 206 -11.69 4.99 -5.62
N VAL A 207 -12.67 4.27 -6.12
CA VAL A 207 -12.60 3.59 -7.42
C VAL A 207 -13.55 4.27 -8.37
N THR A 208 -12.99 4.81 -9.46
CA THR A 208 -13.73 5.31 -10.61
C THR A 208 -13.28 4.56 -11.87
N PRO A 209 -14.00 4.65 -13.00
CA PRO A 209 -13.57 4.00 -14.23
C PRO A 209 -12.16 4.40 -14.65
N GLN A 210 -11.80 5.67 -14.49
CA GLN A 210 -10.56 6.25 -14.99
C GLN A 210 -9.46 6.37 -13.93
N SER A 211 -9.81 6.43 -12.65
CA SER A 211 -8.86 6.76 -11.58
C SER A 211 -9.08 5.90 -10.33
N LEU A 212 -7.95 5.59 -9.67
CA LEU A 212 -7.90 5.05 -8.32
C LEU A 212 -7.28 6.11 -7.42
N ARG A 213 -7.95 6.44 -6.31
CA ARG A 213 -7.44 7.41 -5.33
C ARG A 213 -7.53 6.83 -3.94
N LEU A 214 -6.65 7.32 -3.07
CA LEU A 214 -6.63 6.96 -1.66
C LEU A 214 -7.10 8.16 -0.84
N ARG A 215 -7.84 7.93 0.23
CA ARG A 215 -8.30 9.01 1.11
C ARG A 215 -8.53 8.54 2.53
N LYS A 216 -8.57 9.52 3.43
CA LYS A 216 -9.14 9.34 4.77
C LYS A 216 -10.67 9.23 4.70
N ARG A 217 -11.25 8.43 5.60
CA ARG A 217 -12.71 8.36 5.82
C ARG A 217 -13.23 9.74 6.22
N ILE A 218 -12.60 10.33 7.22
CA ILE A 218 -12.85 11.71 7.65
C ILE A 218 -11.87 12.63 6.93
N LEU A 219 -12.36 13.48 6.05
CA LEU A 219 -11.52 14.34 5.19
C LEU A 219 -10.82 15.46 5.94
N LYS A 220 -11.50 16.09 6.89
CA LYS A 220 -10.98 17.24 7.62
C LYS A 220 -10.07 16.80 8.76
N GLU A 221 -8.92 17.46 8.89
CA GLU A 221 -7.97 17.17 9.96
C GLU A 221 -8.56 17.47 11.35
N SER A 222 -9.28 18.59 11.48
CA SER A 222 -9.93 18.97 12.74
C SER A 222 -10.90 17.91 13.24
N ASP A 223 -11.66 17.29 12.33
CA ASP A 223 -12.63 16.24 12.66
C ASP A 223 -11.93 14.91 12.99
N ARG A 224 -10.83 14.57 12.30
CA ARG A 224 -9.98 13.42 12.68
C ARG A 224 -9.42 13.57 14.10
N ARG A 225 -8.85 14.74 14.43
CA ARG A 225 -8.31 15.04 15.76
C ARG A 225 -9.38 14.97 16.86
N ARG A 226 -10.63 15.30 16.55
CA ARG A 226 -11.77 15.17 17.48
C ARG A 226 -12.16 13.71 17.71
N THR A 227 -12.11 12.90 16.66
CA THR A 227 -12.46 11.48 16.71
C THR A 227 -11.41 10.68 17.49
N ASN A 228 -10.12 10.93 17.26
CA ASN A 228 -9.02 10.24 17.97
C ASN A 228 -8.85 10.64 19.44
N LYS A 229 -9.56 11.69 19.91
CA LYS A 229 -9.55 12.12 21.32
C LYS A 229 -10.62 11.43 22.18
N LYS A 230 -11.55 10.71 21.55
CA LYS A 230 -12.56 9.88 22.22
C LYS A 230 -12.07 8.45 22.32
#